data_AF-A0A2E4BCS0-F1
#
_entry.id   AF-A0A2E4BCS0-F1
#
_cell.length_a   1.000
_cell.length_b   1.000
_cell.length_c   1.000
_cell.angle_alpha   90.00
_cell.angle_beta   90.00
_cell.angle_gamma   90.00
#
_symmetry.space_group_name_H-M   'P 1'
#
loop_
_entity.id
_entity.type
_entity.pdbx_description
1 polymer ?
#
loop_
_entity_poly.entity_id
_entity_poly.type
_entity_poly.pdbx_seq_one_letter_code
_entity_poly.pdbx_strand_id
1 'polypeptide(L)'
;MKKLDIIFKTLMSLTIVIFITSCEIDSFAESDEHSFGEIIAPSNVQITANVVGQDADNPNGDGSGEVEFTVTADNAISYKFVNGGAETVKADGKITYTFTSLGVNSYTISAIAMGAGGTTSSQNITVDVLVSYVPPAELIAALTTGTWKMSKDEKGHLGVAAGLNADNSANAANWGAPIPWWWSADPLAKANTAIYDDRYTFSDWDADAGKGKFSFNVGPDGAIFGKEEPMKADLGGDRGATSTGDPNYEYEFYPYENYEVEFTIVPFTARWDWNQDGKYEDTDAGQEIYPGEKIIFSGKGFLGFYVGNQEFFIWERSDTRIRYTTIGFDGNSWHGIINNE
;
A
#
# COMPACT_ATOMS: atom_id res chain seq x y z
N MET A 1 -29.29 -21.49 -96.54
CA MET A 1 -28.23 -21.90 -95.59
C MET A 1 -28.16 -21.00 -94.36
N LYS A 2 -28.04 -19.66 -94.49
CA LYS A 2 -27.94 -18.73 -93.33
C LYS A 2 -29.05 -18.82 -92.25
N LYS A 3 -30.30 -19.13 -92.60
CA LYS A 3 -31.41 -19.26 -91.62
C LYS A 3 -31.34 -20.56 -90.80
N LEU A 4 -30.76 -21.63 -91.36
CA LEU A 4 -30.62 -22.92 -90.66
C LEU A 4 -29.47 -22.85 -89.64
N ASP A 5 -28.38 -22.14 -89.98
CA ASP A 5 -27.26 -21.88 -89.06
C ASP A 5 -27.66 -21.06 -87.85
N ILE A 6 -28.56 -20.08 -88.01
CA ILE A 6 -29.04 -19.26 -86.89
C ILE A 6 -29.89 -20.11 -85.95
N ILE A 7 -30.82 -20.91 -86.48
CA ILE A 7 -31.66 -21.80 -85.66
C ILE A 7 -30.82 -22.83 -84.92
N PHE A 8 -29.80 -23.41 -85.58
CA PHE A 8 -28.89 -24.37 -84.95
C PHE A 8 -28.04 -23.72 -83.86
N LYS A 9 -27.55 -22.50 -84.07
CA LYS A 9 -26.80 -21.73 -83.06
C LYS A 9 -27.67 -21.30 -81.88
N THR A 10 -28.91 -20.90 -82.12
CA THR A 10 -29.86 -20.52 -81.06
C THR A 10 -30.29 -21.74 -80.25
N LEU A 11 -30.52 -22.89 -80.89
CA LEU A 11 -30.86 -24.14 -80.21
C LEU A 11 -29.68 -24.66 -79.38
N MET A 12 -28.45 -24.61 -79.92
CA MET A 12 -27.23 -25.01 -79.21
C MET A 12 -26.91 -24.07 -78.03
N SER A 13 -27.21 -22.77 -78.17
CA SER A 13 -27.07 -21.78 -77.08
C SER A 13 -28.12 -21.99 -75.98
N LEU A 14 -29.35 -22.41 -76.32
CA LEU A 14 -30.41 -22.68 -75.35
C LEU A 14 -30.13 -23.96 -74.54
N THR A 15 -29.55 -24.99 -75.17
CA THR A 15 -29.15 -26.23 -74.48
C THR A 15 -27.97 -26.01 -73.51
N ILE A 16 -27.06 -25.08 -73.83
CA ILE A 16 -25.94 -24.70 -72.94
C ILE A 16 -26.44 -23.93 -71.71
N VAL A 17 -27.42 -23.03 -71.86
CA VAL A 17 -27.99 -22.28 -70.72
C VAL A 17 -28.73 -23.20 -69.74
N ILE A 18 -29.42 -24.24 -70.24
CA ILE A 18 -30.13 -25.22 -69.40
C ILE A 18 -29.13 -26.15 -68.66
N PHE A 19 -27.99 -26.49 -69.28
CA PHE A 19 -26.93 -27.30 -68.66
C PHE A 19 -26.11 -26.55 -67.60
N ILE A 20 -26.01 -25.22 -67.69
CA ILE A 20 -25.30 -24.41 -66.67
C ILE A 20 -26.20 -24.14 -65.46
N THR A 21 -27.54 -24.11 -65.64
CA THR A 21 -28.50 -24.03 -64.52
C THR A 21 -28.77 -25.36 -63.82
N SER A 22 -28.30 -26.48 -64.38
CA SER A 22 -28.38 -27.81 -63.77
C SER A 22 -27.06 -28.24 -63.12
N CYS A 23 -26.12 -27.31 -62.90
CA CYS A 23 -25.11 -27.54 -61.87
C CYS A 23 -25.88 -27.49 -60.57
N GLU A 24 -26.20 -28.69 -60.12
CA GLU A 24 -26.79 -29.02 -58.84
C GLU A 24 -26.25 -28.04 -57.80
N ILE A 25 -27.18 -27.36 -57.13
CA ILE A 25 -26.97 -26.93 -55.76
C ILE A 25 -26.44 -28.20 -55.10
N ASP A 26 -25.12 -28.29 -54.92
CA ASP A 26 -24.50 -29.35 -54.15
C ASP A 26 -25.36 -29.45 -52.92
N SER A 27 -26.01 -30.60 -52.79
CA SER A 27 -26.65 -30.98 -51.57
C SER A 27 -25.66 -30.59 -50.48
N PHE A 28 -26.03 -29.64 -49.64
CA PHE A 28 -25.75 -29.79 -48.22
C PHE A 28 -26.39 -31.11 -47.88
N ALA A 29 -25.69 -32.20 -48.17
CA ALA A 29 -26.00 -33.49 -47.63
C ALA A 29 -25.93 -33.22 -46.13
N GLU A 30 -27.10 -33.12 -45.50
CA GLU A 30 -27.30 -33.15 -44.06
C GLU A 30 -26.88 -34.52 -43.52
N SER A 31 -25.75 -35.06 -43.98
CA SER A 31 -25.23 -36.36 -43.60
C SER A 31 -24.21 -36.21 -42.50
N ASP A 32 -24.53 -35.36 -41.52
CA ASP A 32 -24.11 -35.39 -40.13
C ASP A 32 -24.87 -34.26 -39.41
N GLU A 33 -26.16 -34.48 -39.16
CA GLU A 33 -26.95 -33.63 -38.28
C GLU A 33 -26.39 -33.78 -36.85
N HIS A 34 -25.34 -33.01 -36.55
CA HIS A 34 -24.73 -32.97 -35.23
C HIS A 34 -25.69 -32.25 -34.27
N SER A 35 -26.56 -33.03 -33.62
CA SER A 35 -27.36 -32.56 -32.50
C SER A 35 -26.48 -32.35 -31.27
N PHE A 36 -26.57 -31.17 -30.65
CA PHE A 36 -25.88 -30.84 -29.39
C PHE A 36 -26.43 -31.59 -28.16
N GLY A 37 -27.37 -32.51 -28.36
CA GLY A 37 -28.15 -33.08 -27.26
C GLY A 37 -29.08 -32.02 -26.64
N GLU A 38 -29.61 -32.31 -25.46
CA GLU A 38 -30.45 -31.36 -24.74
C GLU A 38 -29.60 -30.18 -24.22
N ILE A 39 -29.93 -28.96 -24.64
CA ILE A 39 -29.28 -27.74 -24.16
C ILE A 39 -29.93 -27.35 -22.82
N ILE A 40 -29.36 -27.85 -21.74
CA ILE A 40 -29.79 -27.56 -20.37
C ILE A 40 -28.87 -26.48 -19.78
N ALA A 41 -29.45 -25.34 -19.41
CA ALA A 41 -28.71 -24.29 -18.72
C ALA A 41 -28.24 -24.78 -17.34
N PRO A 42 -27.03 -24.39 -16.89
CA PRO A 42 -26.56 -24.74 -15.56
C PRO A 42 -27.54 -24.28 -14.48
N SER A 43 -27.67 -25.04 -13.40
CA SER A 43 -28.56 -24.71 -12.28
C SER A 43 -27.86 -24.96 -10.95
N ASN A 44 -28.49 -24.54 -9.85
CA ASN A 44 -27.94 -24.70 -8.50
C ASN A 44 -26.51 -24.16 -8.36
N VAL A 45 -26.26 -22.97 -8.93
CA VAL A 45 -24.94 -22.33 -8.84
C VAL A 45 -24.69 -21.92 -7.39
N GLN A 46 -23.73 -22.58 -6.75
CA GLN A 46 -23.26 -22.27 -5.41
C GLN A 46 -21.83 -21.76 -5.53
N ILE A 47 -21.56 -20.64 -4.86
CA ILE A 47 -20.23 -20.08 -4.71
C ILE A 47 -19.91 -20.04 -3.21
N THR A 48 -18.74 -20.55 -2.85
CA THR A 48 -18.18 -20.42 -1.51
C THR A 48 -16.87 -19.66 -1.58
N ALA A 49 -16.56 -18.95 -0.50
CA ALA A 49 -15.29 -18.27 -0.31
C ALA A 49 -14.68 -18.74 1.01
N ASN A 50 -13.38 -19.01 0.97
CA ASN A 50 -12.55 -19.30 2.12
C ASN A 50 -11.51 -18.18 2.23
N VAL A 51 -11.75 -17.23 3.14
CA VAL A 51 -10.79 -16.15 3.43
C VAL A 51 -9.68 -16.75 4.31
N VAL A 52 -8.44 -16.68 3.85
CA VAL A 52 -7.31 -17.31 4.56
C VAL A 52 -7.15 -16.68 5.95
N GLY A 53 -7.01 -17.55 6.96
CA GLY A 53 -6.90 -17.14 8.36
C GLY A 53 -8.20 -16.64 9.02
N GLN A 54 -9.36 -16.78 8.37
CA GLN A 54 -10.63 -16.37 8.96
C GLN A 54 -11.07 -17.31 10.10
N ASP A 55 -11.30 -16.75 11.27
CA ASP A 55 -11.87 -17.44 12.43
C ASP A 55 -12.71 -16.48 13.30
N ALA A 56 -13.03 -16.88 14.54
CA ALA A 56 -13.85 -16.08 15.45
C ALA A 56 -13.13 -14.81 15.96
N ASP A 57 -11.80 -14.84 16.04
CA ASP A 57 -10.98 -13.73 16.51
C ASP A 57 -10.52 -12.84 15.33
N ASN A 58 -10.42 -13.42 14.13
CA ASN A 58 -10.00 -12.79 12.89
C ASN A 58 -11.12 -12.87 11.83
N PRO A 59 -12.24 -12.13 11.98
CA PRO A 59 -13.41 -12.29 11.12
C PRO A 59 -13.16 -11.92 9.64
N ASN A 60 -12.08 -11.20 9.34
CA ASN A 60 -11.74 -10.73 7.99
C ASN A 60 -10.45 -11.38 7.44
N GLY A 61 -9.94 -12.45 8.06
CA GLY A 61 -8.71 -13.13 7.65
C GLY A 61 -7.45 -12.67 8.39
N ASP A 62 -6.32 -13.30 8.06
CA ASP A 62 -4.99 -13.07 8.68
C ASP A 62 -4.24 -11.83 8.15
N GLY A 63 -4.83 -11.07 7.24
CA GLY A 63 -4.18 -9.90 6.63
C GLY A 63 -3.37 -10.21 5.37
N SER A 64 -3.28 -11.46 4.91
CA SER A 64 -2.63 -11.82 3.65
C SER A 64 -3.37 -11.31 2.40
N GLY A 65 -4.68 -11.05 2.54
CA GLY A 65 -5.56 -10.72 1.41
C GLY A 65 -5.94 -11.91 0.54
N GLU A 66 -5.55 -13.13 0.90
CA GLU A 66 -5.81 -14.32 0.10
C GLU A 66 -7.21 -14.88 0.35
N VAL A 67 -7.95 -15.14 -0.74
CA VAL A 67 -9.27 -15.76 -0.69
C VAL A 67 -9.40 -16.84 -1.76
N GLU A 68 -9.77 -18.05 -1.34
CA GLU A 68 -10.05 -19.17 -2.22
C GLU A 68 -11.55 -19.24 -2.52
N PHE A 69 -11.92 -19.16 -3.80
CA PHE A 69 -13.30 -19.30 -4.26
C PHE A 69 -13.50 -20.66 -4.89
N THR A 70 -14.60 -21.32 -4.52
CA THR A 70 -15.06 -22.56 -5.15
C THR A 70 -16.48 -22.37 -5.67
N VAL A 71 -16.73 -22.82 -6.90
CA VAL A 71 -18.05 -22.76 -7.54
C VAL A 71 -18.46 -24.15 -7.96
N THR A 72 -19.69 -24.51 -7.66
CA THR A 72 -20.32 -25.75 -8.12
C THR A 72 -21.67 -25.43 -8.75
N ALA A 73 -22.05 -26.19 -9.78
CA ALA A 73 -23.34 -26.06 -10.43
C ALA A 73 -23.68 -27.37 -11.15
N ASP A 74 -24.96 -27.69 -11.24
CA ASP A 74 -25.45 -28.81 -12.05
C ASP A 74 -25.39 -28.43 -13.54
N ASN A 75 -25.07 -29.39 -14.42
CA ASN A 75 -24.97 -29.20 -15.87
C ASN A 75 -23.94 -28.14 -16.34
N ALA A 76 -22.95 -27.83 -15.49
CA ALA A 76 -21.82 -26.97 -15.86
C ALA A 76 -20.62 -27.79 -16.37
N ILE A 77 -19.92 -27.25 -17.36
CA ILE A 77 -18.72 -27.83 -17.99
C ILE A 77 -17.48 -27.01 -17.59
N SER A 78 -17.66 -25.72 -17.31
CA SER A 78 -16.62 -24.82 -16.84
C SER A 78 -17.23 -23.63 -16.11
N TYR A 79 -16.36 -22.87 -15.43
CA TYR A 79 -16.76 -21.74 -14.61
C TYR A 79 -15.92 -20.53 -14.99
N LYS A 80 -16.57 -19.37 -15.10
CA LYS A 80 -15.90 -18.09 -15.31
C LYS A 80 -16.07 -17.23 -14.07
N PHE A 81 -14.96 -16.76 -13.53
CA PHE A 81 -14.91 -15.81 -12.42
C PHE A 81 -14.69 -14.41 -12.95
N VAL A 82 -15.41 -13.44 -12.41
CA VAL A 82 -15.26 -12.02 -12.73
C VAL A 82 -14.94 -11.27 -11.44
N ASN A 83 -13.80 -10.57 -11.43
CA ASN A 83 -13.33 -9.72 -10.34
C ASN A 83 -12.97 -8.34 -10.90
N GLY A 84 -13.70 -7.28 -10.53
CA GLY A 84 -13.40 -5.93 -11.00
C GLY A 84 -13.36 -5.78 -12.53
N GLY A 85 -14.09 -6.62 -13.26
CA GLY A 85 -14.10 -6.68 -14.73
C GLY A 85 -13.04 -7.61 -15.37
N ALA A 86 -12.09 -8.13 -14.60
CA ALA A 86 -11.17 -9.16 -15.07
C ALA A 86 -11.86 -10.52 -15.08
N GLU A 87 -11.80 -11.24 -16.20
CA GLU A 87 -12.44 -12.55 -16.37
C GLU A 87 -11.41 -13.69 -16.39
N THR A 88 -11.65 -14.76 -15.64
CA THR A 88 -10.81 -15.98 -15.65
C THR A 88 -11.67 -17.23 -15.73
N VAL A 89 -11.34 -18.16 -16.63
CA VAL A 89 -12.06 -19.44 -16.79
C VAL A 89 -11.31 -20.58 -16.11
N LYS A 90 -12.05 -21.42 -15.39
CA LYS A 90 -11.56 -22.59 -14.64
C LYS A 90 -12.50 -23.78 -14.87
N ALA A 91 -11.94 -24.92 -15.26
CA ALA A 91 -12.72 -26.13 -15.50
C ALA A 91 -13.17 -26.81 -14.18
N ASP A 92 -12.36 -26.71 -13.13
CA ASP A 92 -12.59 -27.32 -11.82
C ASP A 92 -13.39 -26.43 -10.85
N GLY A 93 -13.75 -25.22 -11.27
CA GLY A 93 -14.51 -24.28 -10.46
C GLY A 93 -13.74 -23.69 -9.29
N LYS A 94 -12.40 -23.70 -9.32
CA LYS A 94 -11.57 -23.17 -8.22
C LYS A 94 -10.66 -22.04 -8.68
N ILE A 95 -10.59 -20.97 -7.88
CA ILE A 95 -9.65 -19.87 -8.10
C ILE A 95 -9.23 -19.25 -6.76
N THR A 96 -8.00 -18.79 -6.69
CA THR A 96 -7.51 -17.99 -5.57
C THR A 96 -7.26 -16.57 -6.06
N TYR A 97 -7.76 -15.57 -5.33
CA TYR A 97 -7.43 -14.17 -5.54
C TYR A 97 -6.63 -13.65 -4.34
N THR A 98 -5.60 -12.85 -4.62
CA THR A 98 -4.85 -12.10 -3.61
C THR A 98 -5.19 -10.63 -3.75
N PHE A 99 -5.90 -10.09 -2.76
CA PHE A 99 -6.26 -8.69 -2.71
C PHE A 99 -5.13 -7.88 -2.05
N THR A 100 -4.88 -6.67 -2.55
CA THR A 100 -3.72 -5.85 -2.13
C THR A 100 -4.10 -4.50 -1.52
N SER A 101 -5.37 -4.13 -1.51
CA SER A 101 -5.82 -2.87 -0.89
C SER A 101 -5.77 -3.01 0.63
N LEU A 102 -4.91 -2.22 1.28
CA LEU A 102 -4.71 -2.23 2.73
C LEU A 102 -6.00 -1.95 3.51
N GLY A 103 -6.10 -2.55 4.70
CA GLY A 103 -7.27 -2.48 5.56
C GLY A 103 -8.35 -3.48 5.16
N VAL A 104 -9.53 -3.35 5.77
CA VAL A 104 -10.69 -4.18 5.46
C VAL A 104 -11.42 -3.60 4.26
N ASN A 105 -11.47 -4.38 3.17
CA ASN A 105 -12.13 -3.99 1.92
C ASN A 105 -13.11 -5.08 1.48
N SER A 106 -14.25 -4.66 0.93
CA SER A 106 -15.28 -5.57 0.41
C SER A 106 -15.06 -5.86 -1.07
N TYR A 107 -15.07 -7.14 -1.45
CA TYR A 107 -14.88 -7.59 -2.82
C TYR A 107 -16.07 -8.44 -3.27
N THR A 108 -16.71 -8.05 -4.38
CA THR A 108 -17.77 -8.82 -5.00
C THR A 108 -17.22 -9.63 -6.17
N ILE A 109 -17.34 -10.95 -6.08
CA ILE A 109 -16.95 -11.89 -7.13
C ILE A 109 -18.19 -12.45 -7.79
N SER A 110 -18.24 -12.37 -9.12
CA SER A 110 -19.28 -13.04 -9.92
C SER A 110 -18.74 -14.35 -10.46
N ALA A 111 -19.43 -15.45 -10.17
CA ALA A 111 -19.19 -16.75 -10.79
C ALA A 111 -20.27 -17.04 -11.82
N ILE A 112 -19.85 -17.47 -13.00
CA ILE A 112 -20.70 -17.81 -14.13
C ILE A 112 -20.42 -19.26 -14.47
N ALA A 113 -21.36 -20.15 -14.16
CA ALA A 113 -21.34 -21.53 -14.60
C ALA A 113 -21.73 -21.60 -16.08
N MET A 114 -20.94 -22.30 -16.90
CA MET A 114 -21.13 -22.41 -18.34
C MET A 114 -21.42 -23.87 -18.73
N GLY A 115 -22.56 -24.10 -19.36
CA GLY A 115 -23.06 -25.42 -19.76
C GLY A 115 -23.02 -25.65 -21.27
N ALA A 116 -23.74 -26.66 -21.73
CA ALA A 116 -23.82 -26.99 -23.15
C ALA A 116 -24.44 -25.85 -23.97
N GLY A 117 -24.04 -25.73 -25.25
CA GLY A 117 -24.56 -24.71 -26.16
C GLY A 117 -24.23 -23.27 -25.76
N GLY A 118 -23.29 -23.05 -24.84
CA GLY A 118 -22.94 -21.71 -24.32
C GLY A 118 -23.98 -21.14 -23.35
N THR A 119 -24.86 -21.98 -22.79
CA THR A 119 -25.78 -21.57 -21.74
C THR A 119 -25.05 -21.19 -20.46
N THR A 120 -25.56 -20.20 -19.75
CA THR A 120 -24.90 -19.70 -18.54
C THR A 120 -25.89 -19.42 -17.43
N SER A 121 -25.46 -19.67 -16.19
CA SER A 121 -26.12 -19.19 -14.98
C SER A 121 -25.06 -18.58 -14.06
N SER A 122 -25.41 -17.55 -13.32
CA SER A 122 -24.46 -16.83 -12.49
C SER A 122 -24.92 -16.65 -11.05
N GLN A 123 -23.96 -16.47 -10.16
CA GLN A 123 -24.16 -16.13 -8.76
C GLN A 123 -23.03 -15.22 -8.29
N ASN A 124 -23.35 -14.30 -7.40
CA ASN A 124 -22.37 -13.39 -6.80
C ASN A 124 -22.14 -13.74 -5.33
N ILE A 125 -20.93 -13.49 -4.85
CA ILE A 125 -20.60 -13.46 -3.42
C ILE A 125 -19.84 -12.17 -3.12
N THR A 126 -20.08 -11.60 -1.94
CA THR A 126 -19.27 -10.49 -1.41
C THR A 126 -18.53 -10.99 -0.18
N VAL A 127 -17.24 -10.69 -0.10
CA VAL A 127 -16.37 -11.00 1.04
C VAL A 127 -15.70 -9.75 1.56
N ASP A 128 -15.58 -9.63 2.88
CA ASP A 128 -14.77 -8.62 3.54
C ASP A 128 -13.41 -9.23 3.85
N VAL A 129 -12.33 -8.57 3.41
CA VAL A 129 -10.97 -9.10 3.47
C VAL A 129 -10.05 -8.06 4.07
N LEU A 130 -9.33 -8.43 5.12
CA LEU A 130 -8.24 -7.66 5.70
C LEU A 130 -6.97 -7.87 4.87
N VAL A 131 -6.33 -6.76 4.50
CA VAL A 131 -4.95 -6.77 4.00
C VAL A 131 -4.10 -5.92 4.95
N SER A 132 -3.11 -6.55 5.56
CA SER A 132 -2.17 -5.91 6.49
C SER A 132 -0.88 -5.54 5.77
N TYR A 133 -0.25 -4.44 6.20
CA TYR A 133 1.06 -4.10 5.70
C TYR A 133 2.12 -4.97 6.37
N VAL A 134 3.01 -5.55 5.57
CA VAL A 134 4.18 -6.29 6.05
C VAL A 134 5.42 -5.42 5.81
N PRO A 135 6.03 -4.86 6.87
CA PRO A 135 7.26 -4.10 6.74
C PRO A 135 8.39 -4.95 6.14
N PRO A 136 9.28 -4.35 5.34
CA PRO A 136 10.40 -5.10 4.78
C PRO A 136 11.28 -5.71 5.87
N ALA A 137 11.65 -6.99 5.69
CA ALA A 137 12.39 -7.74 6.72
C ALA A 137 13.74 -7.11 7.05
N GLU A 138 14.39 -6.47 6.07
CA GLU A 138 15.64 -5.74 6.29
C GLU A 138 15.46 -4.47 7.12
N LEU A 139 14.28 -3.82 7.07
CA LEU A 139 13.97 -2.69 7.96
C LEU A 139 13.84 -3.17 9.41
N ILE A 140 13.12 -4.26 9.62
CA ILE A 140 12.95 -4.86 10.95
C ILE A 140 14.32 -5.29 11.50
N ALA A 141 15.13 -5.97 10.69
CA ALA A 141 16.45 -6.42 11.09
C ALA A 141 17.37 -5.23 11.43
N ALA A 142 17.37 -4.18 10.61
CA ALA A 142 18.13 -2.96 10.86
C ALA A 142 17.74 -2.32 12.20
N LEU A 143 16.44 -2.05 12.41
CA LEU A 143 15.94 -1.42 13.64
C LEU A 143 16.26 -2.26 14.89
N THR A 144 16.06 -3.57 14.82
CA THR A 144 16.13 -4.46 15.99
C THR A 144 17.53 -4.99 16.30
N THR A 145 18.52 -4.70 15.48
CA THR A 145 19.92 -5.10 15.72
C THR A 145 20.70 -3.93 16.30
N GLY A 146 20.74 -3.79 17.63
CA GLY A 146 21.64 -2.85 18.31
C GLY A 146 20.94 -1.79 19.15
N THR A 147 21.62 -0.68 19.36
CA THR A 147 21.14 0.44 20.16
C THR A 147 21.37 1.72 19.38
N TRP A 148 20.30 2.47 19.19
CA TRP A 148 20.30 3.70 18.42
C TRP A 148 20.51 4.92 19.31
N LYS A 149 21.03 5.99 18.72
CA LYS A 149 21.16 7.31 19.35
C LYS A 149 21.08 8.40 18.30
N MET A 150 20.81 9.63 18.73
CA MET A 150 20.93 10.77 17.83
C MET A 150 22.34 10.88 17.25
N SER A 151 22.42 11.03 15.93
CA SER A 151 23.66 11.40 15.25
C SER A 151 24.12 12.74 15.80
N LYS A 152 25.41 12.87 16.12
CA LYS A 152 26.00 14.12 16.61
C LYS A 152 26.99 14.73 15.63
N ASP A 153 27.55 13.91 14.74
CA ASP A 153 28.67 14.28 13.87
C ASP A 153 28.21 14.66 12.46
N GLU A 154 26.93 14.47 12.13
CA GLU A 154 26.36 14.78 10.82
C GLU A 154 25.66 16.16 10.81
N LYS A 155 25.89 16.95 9.76
CA LYS A 155 25.13 18.19 9.56
C LYS A 155 23.66 17.89 9.27
N GLY A 156 22.75 18.65 9.89
CA GLY A 156 21.31 18.45 9.74
C GLY A 156 20.80 17.19 10.43
N HIS A 157 21.55 16.66 11.41
CA HIS A 157 21.06 15.60 12.31
C HIS A 157 19.86 16.04 13.15
N LEU A 158 19.72 17.34 13.39
CA LEU A 158 18.48 18.01 13.78
C LEU A 158 18.20 19.14 12.80
N GLY A 159 16.93 19.46 12.62
CA GLY A 159 16.55 20.64 11.85
C GLY A 159 15.06 20.87 11.78
N VAL A 160 14.69 21.95 11.11
CA VAL A 160 13.30 22.34 10.86
C VAL A 160 13.12 22.84 9.43
N ALA A 161 11.97 22.53 8.86
CA ALA A 161 11.52 22.93 7.53
C ALA A 161 10.00 23.14 7.50
N ALA A 162 9.46 23.49 6.33
CA ALA A 162 8.03 23.67 6.16
C ALA A 162 7.29 22.34 6.43
N GLY A 163 6.24 22.44 7.25
CA GLY A 163 5.28 21.36 7.49
C GLY A 163 3.87 21.75 7.03
N LEU A 164 2.85 21.29 7.74
CA LEU A 164 1.44 21.29 7.29
C LEU A 164 0.81 22.68 7.13
N ASN A 165 1.29 23.70 7.83
CA ASN A 165 0.62 25.02 7.92
C ASN A 165 1.46 26.19 7.39
N ALA A 166 2.70 25.95 7.00
CA ALA A 166 3.66 27.01 6.72
C ALA A 166 3.79 27.38 5.25
N ASP A 167 3.35 26.50 4.35
CA ASP A 167 3.38 26.76 2.92
C ASP A 167 2.19 26.09 2.23
N ASN A 168 1.09 26.84 2.12
CA ASN A 168 -0.13 26.42 1.40
C ASN A 168 0.10 26.29 -0.12
N SER A 169 1.34 26.44 -0.61
CA SER A 169 1.73 26.12 -1.99
C SER A 169 2.32 24.71 -2.13
N ALA A 170 2.78 24.10 -1.03
CA ALA A 170 2.95 22.66 -1.00
C ALA A 170 1.59 22.06 -0.70
N ASN A 171 1.04 21.26 -1.61
CA ASN A 171 0.12 20.20 -1.23
C ASN A 171 0.84 19.19 -0.30
N ALA A 172 1.46 19.65 0.80
CA ALA A 172 2.18 18.90 1.82
C ALA A 172 1.14 18.06 2.55
N ALA A 173 0.79 16.97 1.89
CA ALA A 173 -0.31 16.10 2.25
C ALA A 173 0.08 15.32 3.49
N ASN A 174 -0.14 15.82 4.70
CA ASN A 174 0.09 15.08 5.96
C ASN A 174 1.54 14.56 6.22
N TRP A 175 2.50 14.76 5.33
CA TRP A 175 3.91 14.37 5.49
C TRP A 175 4.82 15.61 5.45
N GLY A 176 5.84 15.64 6.30
CA GLY A 176 6.78 16.78 6.41
C GLY A 176 7.85 16.76 5.32
N ALA A 177 8.66 17.81 5.24
CA ALA A 177 9.81 17.86 4.36
C ALA A 177 10.77 16.65 4.56
N PRO A 178 11.51 16.20 3.53
CA PRO A 178 12.51 15.14 3.68
C PRO A 178 13.81 15.60 4.35
N ILE A 179 14.17 16.88 4.21
CA ILE A 179 15.38 17.48 4.77
C ILE A 179 15.09 18.86 5.37
N PRO A 180 15.87 19.31 6.37
CA PRO A 180 15.70 20.63 6.94
C PRO A 180 16.28 21.73 6.03
N TRP A 181 15.59 22.87 5.90
CA TRP A 181 16.08 24.03 5.12
C TRP A 181 15.86 25.39 5.77
N TRP A 182 15.01 25.52 6.79
CA TRP A 182 14.94 26.77 7.56
C TRP A 182 16.05 26.84 8.59
N TRP A 183 16.35 25.72 9.22
CA TRP A 183 17.51 25.58 10.09
C TRP A 183 17.98 24.13 10.15
N SER A 184 19.29 23.91 10.12
CA SER A 184 19.94 22.61 10.23
C SER A 184 21.10 22.70 11.22
N ALA A 185 21.16 21.79 12.19
CA ALA A 185 22.23 21.74 13.18
C ALA A 185 23.59 21.43 12.52
N ASP A 186 24.63 22.20 12.83
CA ASP A 186 26.01 21.78 12.55
C ASP A 186 26.41 20.62 13.46
N PRO A 187 27.44 19.83 13.11
CA PRO A 187 27.97 18.79 13.98
C PRO A 187 28.24 19.31 15.40
N LEU A 188 27.82 18.54 16.41
CA LEU A 188 27.94 18.83 17.84
C LEU A 188 27.19 20.08 18.34
N ALA A 189 26.32 20.71 17.53
CA ALA A 189 25.60 21.93 17.92
C ALA A 189 24.72 21.75 19.18
N LYS A 190 24.35 20.51 19.53
CA LYS A 190 23.55 20.18 20.72
C LYS A 190 24.35 19.40 21.78
N ALA A 191 25.68 19.58 21.81
CA ALA A 191 26.55 18.89 22.78
C ALA A 191 26.32 19.27 24.24
N ASN A 192 25.63 20.38 24.50
CA ASN A 192 25.29 20.86 25.83
C ASN A 192 23.80 20.69 26.16
N THR A 193 23.11 19.75 25.52
CA THR A 193 21.72 19.38 25.83
C THR A 193 21.63 17.88 26.09
N ALA A 194 20.49 17.40 26.59
CA ALA A 194 20.28 16.01 26.98
C ALA A 194 20.12 15.00 25.82
N ILE A 195 20.38 15.41 24.56
CA ILE A 195 19.92 14.61 23.41
C ILE A 195 20.93 13.54 22.94
N TYR A 196 22.21 13.66 23.29
CA TYR A 196 23.26 12.79 22.71
C TYR A 196 23.59 11.56 23.57
N ASP A 197 23.22 11.53 24.84
CA ASP A 197 23.36 10.37 25.72
C ASP A 197 22.11 9.49 25.76
N ASP A 198 20.98 9.99 25.27
CA ASP A 198 19.79 9.18 24.96
C ASP A 198 20.12 7.92 24.15
N ARG A 199 19.43 6.83 24.46
CA ARG A 199 19.52 5.54 23.75
C ARG A 199 18.15 4.98 23.43
N TYR A 200 18.00 4.47 22.21
CA TYR A 200 16.76 3.87 21.72
C TYR A 200 17.00 2.42 21.35
N THR A 201 16.13 1.52 21.78
CA THR A 201 16.19 0.10 21.42
C THR A 201 14.86 -0.34 20.84
N PHE A 202 14.88 -0.89 19.63
CA PHE A 202 13.74 -1.58 19.04
C PHE A 202 13.93 -3.07 19.26
N SER A 203 12.92 -3.76 19.77
CA SER A 203 13.01 -5.20 20.03
C SER A 203 11.66 -5.88 19.84
N ASP A 204 11.65 -7.21 19.96
CA ASP A 204 10.44 -8.02 20.10
C ASP A 204 9.39 -7.74 19.01
N TRP A 205 9.82 -7.66 17.74
CA TRP A 205 8.90 -7.52 16.61
C TRP A 205 8.03 -8.77 16.46
N ASP A 206 6.72 -8.58 16.59
CA ASP A 206 5.67 -9.56 16.34
C ASP A 206 5.08 -9.29 14.96
N ALA A 207 5.35 -10.19 14.02
CA ALA A 207 4.89 -10.07 12.63
C ALA A 207 3.37 -10.26 12.50
N ASP A 208 2.75 -11.04 13.38
CA ASP A 208 1.31 -11.30 13.35
C ASP A 208 0.54 -10.09 13.89
N ALA A 209 1.06 -9.46 14.95
CA ALA A 209 0.49 -8.23 15.53
C ALA A 209 0.88 -6.95 14.78
N GLY A 210 1.92 -6.99 13.93
CA GLY A 210 2.45 -5.82 13.23
C GLY A 210 3.06 -4.76 14.15
N LYS A 211 3.62 -5.21 15.29
CA LYS A 211 4.09 -4.35 16.39
C LYS A 211 5.41 -4.84 16.95
N GLY A 212 6.21 -3.93 17.48
CA GLY A 212 7.37 -4.27 18.32
C GLY A 212 7.44 -3.43 19.57
N LYS A 213 8.43 -3.69 20.42
CA LYS A 213 8.72 -2.91 21.63
C LYS A 213 9.78 -1.86 21.36
N PHE A 214 9.56 -0.66 21.86
CA PHE A 214 10.50 0.44 21.83
C PHE A 214 10.86 0.84 23.26
N SER A 215 12.15 0.82 23.60
CA SER A 215 12.67 1.27 24.88
C SER A 215 13.47 2.56 24.68
N PHE A 216 13.12 3.60 25.44
CA PHE A 216 13.85 4.86 25.51
C PHE A 216 14.59 4.95 26.83
N ASN A 217 15.90 5.15 26.76
CA ASN A 217 16.78 5.35 27.90
C ASN A 217 17.32 6.78 27.86
N VAL A 218 16.98 7.59 28.88
CA VAL A 218 17.31 9.02 28.99
C VAL A 218 18.77 9.28 29.40
N GLY A 219 19.61 8.26 29.39
CA GLY A 219 21.02 8.38 29.71
C GLY A 219 21.32 8.76 31.17
N PRO A 220 22.60 9.00 31.50
CA PRO A 220 23.02 9.37 32.85
C PRO A 220 22.55 10.75 33.32
N ASP A 221 22.20 11.67 32.42
CA ASP A 221 21.74 13.00 32.82
C ASP A 221 20.27 13.01 33.29
N GLY A 222 19.51 11.96 32.97
CA GLY A 222 18.13 11.79 33.43
C GLY A 222 17.16 12.77 32.77
N ALA A 223 17.47 13.24 31.57
CA ALA A 223 16.70 14.29 30.90
C ALA A 223 16.51 14.01 29.41
N ILE A 224 15.61 14.78 28.79
CA ILE A 224 15.35 14.78 27.36
C ILE A 224 15.35 16.21 26.82
N PHE A 225 15.47 16.37 25.51
CA PHE A 225 15.48 17.67 24.83
C PHE A 225 14.23 17.86 23.96
N GLY A 226 13.57 19.03 24.02
CA GLY A 226 12.35 19.26 23.25
C GLY A 226 11.80 20.69 23.29
N LYS A 227 10.68 20.91 22.60
CA LYS A 227 9.92 22.18 22.62
C LYS A 227 9.11 22.30 23.91
N GLU A 228 9.18 23.47 24.53
CA GLU A 228 8.57 23.77 25.83
C GLU A 228 7.06 23.45 25.87
N GLU A 229 6.31 23.97 24.91
CA GLU A 229 4.85 23.87 24.89
C GLU A 229 4.33 22.43 24.81
N PRO A 230 4.73 21.60 23.82
CA PRO A 230 4.27 20.21 23.77
C PRO A 230 4.79 19.39 24.96
N MET A 231 6.00 19.63 25.46
CA MET A 231 6.48 18.93 26.66
C MET A 231 5.62 19.24 27.89
N LYS A 232 5.28 20.52 28.12
CA LYS A 232 4.38 20.90 29.21
C LYS A 232 3.02 20.25 29.08
N ALA A 233 2.46 20.26 27.88
CA ALA A 233 1.13 19.74 27.61
C ALA A 233 1.05 18.22 27.79
N ASP A 234 2.07 17.49 27.32
CA ASP A 234 2.03 16.04 27.23
C ASP A 234 2.68 15.30 28.39
N LEU A 235 3.72 15.88 29.00
CA LEU A 235 4.63 15.17 29.90
C LEU A 235 4.42 15.53 31.37
N GLY A 236 3.35 16.26 31.69
CA GLY A 236 2.96 16.58 33.06
C GLY A 236 3.54 17.90 33.57
N GLY A 237 3.53 18.94 32.73
CA GLY A 237 4.02 20.27 33.07
C GLY A 237 5.52 20.44 32.82
N ASP A 238 6.14 21.43 33.47
CA ASP A 238 7.55 21.76 33.27
C ASP A 238 8.52 20.80 33.96
N ARG A 239 8.06 20.03 34.96
CA ARG A 239 8.88 19.14 35.81
C ARG A 239 10.14 19.83 36.37
N GLY A 240 10.06 21.14 36.61
CA GLY A 240 11.20 21.94 37.08
C GLY A 240 12.24 22.29 36.02
N ALA A 241 12.01 21.98 34.74
CA ALA A 241 12.86 22.39 33.64
C ALA A 241 12.76 23.90 33.39
N THR A 242 13.89 24.50 32.98
CA THR A 242 13.97 25.93 32.65
C THR A 242 13.94 26.10 31.13
N SER A 243 13.01 26.93 30.65
CA SER A 243 12.90 27.22 29.21
C SER A 243 14.02 28.15 28.76
N THR A 244 14.50 27.95 27.54
CA THR A 244 15.41 28.89 26.88
C THR A 244 14.73 30.23 26.57
N GLY A 245 13.39 30.29 26.54
CA GLY A 245 12.62 31.46 26.14
C GLY A 245 12.79 31.81 24.65
N ASP A 246 12.36 33.02 24.30
CA ASP A 246 12.46 33.59 22.95
C ASP A 246 13.92 33.54 22.44
N PRO A 247 14.18 33.07 21.21
CA PRO A 247 13.18 32.70 20.18
C PRO A 247 12.80 31.23 20.15
N ASN A 248 13.48 30.37 20.90
CA ASN A 248 13.44 28.93 20.67
C ASN A 248 12.35 28.21 21.48
N TYR A 249 12.09 28.65 22.71
CA TYR A 249 11.16 28.02 23.66
C TYR A 249 11.39 26.50 23.77
N GLU A 250 12.58 26.13 24.24
CA GLU A 250 13.05 24.75 24.36
C GLU A 250 13.39 24.41 25.81
N TYR A 251 13.34 23.12 26.14
CA TYR A 251 13.89 22.57 27.37
C TYR A 251 15.11 21.72 27.07
N GLU A 252 16.31 22.27 27.26
CA GLU A 252 17.59 21.61 26.97
C GLU A 252 17.87 20.39 27.86
N PHE A 253 17.35 20.41 29.10
CA PHE A 253 17.41 19.33 30.08
C PHE A 253 16.05 19.22 30.80
N TYR A 254 15.09 18.52 30.20
CA TYR A 254 13.79 18.24 30.80
C TYR A 254 13.84 16.93 31.60
N PRO A 255 13.68 16.92 32.94
CA PRO A 255 13.75 15.69 33.72
C PRO A 255 12.72 14.65 33.29
N TYR A 256 13.19 13.45 32.97
CA TYR A 256 12.33 12.40 32.45
C TYR A 256 12.83 11.01 32.85
N GLU A 257 11.96 10.01 32.71
CA GLU A 257 12.26 8.64 33.08
C GLU A 257 12.40 7.75 31.85
N ASN A 258 13.17 6.66 32.00
CA ASN A 258 13.17 5.58 31.01
C ASN A 258 11.76 5.02 30.84
N TYR A 259 11.39 4.70 29.61
CA TYR A 259 10.08 4.13 29.31
C TYR A 259 10.14 3.08 28.21
N GLU A 260 9.09 2.26 28.15
CA GLU A 260 8.84 1.34 27.05
C GLU A 260 7.44 1.57 26.49
N VAL A 261 7.32 1.53 25.17
CA VAL A 261 6.05 1.62 24.43
C VAL A 261 6.07 0.64 23.26
N GLU A 262 4.94 0.52 22.57
CA GLU A 262 4.89 -0.22 21.31
C GLU A 262 5.29 0.70 20.16
N PHE A 263 5.88 0.13 19.11
CA PHE A 263 5.99 0.78 17.81
C PHE A 263 5.32 -0.07 16.73
N THR A 264 4.72 0.59 15.75
CA THR A 264 4.25 -0.03 14.49
C THR A 264 4.99 0.58 13.32
N ILE A 265 5.05 -0.15 12.22
CA ILE A 265 5.57 0.36 10.96
C ILE A 265 4.45 0.24 9.95
N VAL A 266 4.11 1.36 9.31
CA VAL A 266 3.07 1.42 8.29
C VAL A 266 3.60 2.13 7.04
N PRO A 267 3.05 1.85 5.86
CA PRO A 267 3.50 2.50 4.65
C PRO A 267 2.92 3.91 4.57
N PHE A 268 3.62 4.79 3.88
CA PHE A 268 3.08 6.07 3.42
C PHE A 268 3.47 6.31 1.97
N THR A 269 2.76 7.22 1.33
CA THR A 269 3.09 7.69 -0.01
C THR A 269 3.15 9.20 0.03
N ALA A 270 4.34 9.74 -0.22
CA ALA A 270 4.54 11.17 -0.38
C ALA A 270 4.66 11.56 -1.86
N ARG A 271 4.39 12.83 -2.14
CA ARG A 271 4.60 13.45 -3.45
C ARG A 271 5.55 14.61 -3.27
N TRP A 272 6.81 14.44 -3.65
CA TRP A 272 7.82 15.48 -3.43
C TRP A 272 8.40 15.97 -4.75
N ASP A 273 8.59 17.28 -4.88
CA ASP A 273 9.34 17.86 -5.98
C ASP A 273 10.81 17.97 -5.57
N TRP A 274 11.65 17.08 -6.10
CA TRP A 274 13.10 17.07 -5.85
C TRP A 274 13.82 17.93 -6.88
N ASN A 275 13.60 19.24 -6.88
CA ASN A 275 14.57 20.11 -7.53
C ASN A 275 15.85 20.16 -6.67
N GLN A 276 16.93 19.58 -7.21
CA GLN A 276 18.22 19.21 -6.58
C GLN A 276 19.01 20.34 -5.91
N ASP A 277 18.45 21.55 -5.84
CA ASP A 277 19.16 22.75 -5.40
C ASP A 277 18.73 23.22 -4.00
N GLY A 278 17.92 22.44 -3.28
CA GLY A 278 17.37 22.84 -1.98
C GLY A 278 16.44 24.05 -2.09
N LYS A 279 15.91 24.31 -3.29
CA LYS A 279 14.92 25.34 -3.58
C LYS A 279 13.65 24.66 -4.05
N TYR A 280 12.59 24.90 -3.30
CA TYR A 280 11.22 24.55 -3.67
C TYR A 280 10.86 25.30 -4.97
N GLU A 281 10.59 24.55 -6.05
CA GLU A 281 9.91 25.11 -7.23
C GLU A 281 8.58 24.37 -7.36
N ASP A 282 7.49 25.12 -7.19
CA ASP A 282 6.13 24.62 -7.31
C ASP A 282 5.78 24.44 -8.80
N THR A 283 5.96 23.24 -9.33
CA THR A 283 5.27 22.87 -10.57
C THR A 283 4.54 21.56 -10.39
N ASP A 284 3.22 21.56 -10.63
CA ASP A 284 2.36 20.37 -10.67
C ASP A 284 2.87 19.27 -11.64
N ALA A 285 3.85 19.59 -12.48
CA ALA A 285 4.45 18.73 -13.50
C ALA A 285 5.88 18.29 -13.10
N GLY A 286 6.04 17.52 -12.01
CA GLY A 286 7.37 17.05 -11.59
C GLY A 286 7.46 16.20 -10.32
N GLN A 287 6.38 16.10 -9.53
CA GLN A 287 6.42 15.43 -8.23
C GLN A 287 6.70 13.92 -8.35
N GLU A 288 7.80 13.48 -7.75
CA GLU A 288 8.11 12.06 -7.58
C GLU A 288 7.21 11.46 -6.49
N ILE A 289 6.72 10.25 -6.74
CA ILE A 289 5.98 9.47 -5.75
C ILE A 289 7.02 8.72 -4.91
N TYR A 290 7.07 9.05 -3.63
CA TYR A 290 7.94 8.37 -2.67
C TYR A 290 7.13 7.37 -1.84
N PRO A 291 7.20 6.06 -2.12
CA PRO A 291 6.74 5.04 -1.19
C PRO A 291 7.76 4.91 -0.06
N GLY A 292 7.31 5.06 1.18
CA GLY A 292 8.17 4.92 2.34
C GLY A 292 7.45 4.29 3.52
N GLU A 293 8.16 4.17 4.64
CA GLU A 293 7.62 3.68 5.89
C GLU A 293 7.60 4.78 6.95
N LYS A 294 6.57 4.77 7.81
CA LYS A 294 6.57 5.56 9.04
C LYS A 294 6.54 4.66 10.26
N ILE A 295 7.31 5.04 11.27
CA ILE A 295 7.25 4.45 12.60
C ILE A 295 6.20 5.24 13.40
N ILE A 296 5.26 4.55 14.03
CA ILE A 296 4.31 5.16 14.96
C ILE A 296 4.53 4.55 16.33
N PHE A 297 4.75 5.39 17.34
CA PHE A 297 4.82 4.94 18.72
C PHE A 297 3.47 5.00 19.42
N SER A 298 3.21 4.07 20.34
CA SER A 298 2.08 4.19 21.25
C SER A 298 2.39 5.16 22.41
N GLY A 299 1.34 5.63 23.09
CA GLY A 299 1.47 6.53 24.23
C GLY A 299 2.16 7.84 23.89
N LYS A 300 3.31 8.10 24.52
CA LYS A 300 4.12 9.32 24.34
C LYS A 300 5.53 9.01 23.79
N GLY A 301 5.70 7.87 23.13
CA GLY A 301 6.99 7.50 22.54
C GLY A 301 7.45 8.46 21.45
N PHE A 302 8.76 8.68 21.36
CA PHE A 302 9.36 9.58 20.39
C PHE A 302 10.83 9.27 20.13
N LEU A 303 11.40 9.89 19.11
CA LEU A 303 12.83 9.87 18.79
C LEU A 303 13.42 11.29 18.86
N GLY A 304 14.58 11.43 19.49
CA GLY A 304 15.36 12.66 19.47
C GLY A 304 14.65 13.84 20.12
N PHE A 305 14.48 14.93 19.36
CA PHE A 305 13.92 16.18 19.87
C PHE A 305 12.40 16.09 20.01
N TYR A 306 11.88 16.23 21.23
CA TYR A 306 10.43 16.11 21.50
C TYR A 306 9.65 17.31 20.96
N VAL A 307 8.69 17.04 20.08
CA VAL A 307 7.84 18.07 19.46
C VAL A 307 6.34 17.78 19.57
N GLY A 308 5.94 16.79 20.39
CA GLY A 308 4.53 16.49 20.65
C GLY A 308 3.84 15.56 19.64
N ASN A 309 4.61 14.71 18.94
CA ASN A 309 4.06 13.75 17.98
C ASN A 309 4.75 12.38 18.10
N GLN A 310 4.01 11.34 17.72
CA GLN A 310 4.41 9.93 17.79
C GLN A 310 4.64 9.32 16.39
N GLU A 311 4.34 10.06 15.31
CA GLU A 311 4.55 9.58 13.94
C GLU A 311 5.86 10.11 13.34
N PHE A 312 6.68 9.21 12.81
CA PHE A 312 8.01 9.49 12.27
C PHE A 312 8.16 8.89 10.87
N PHE A 313 8.22 9.73 9.86
CA PHE A 313 8.40 9.37 8.45
C PHE A 313 9.86 9.06 8.17
N ILE A 314 10.15 7.88 7.61
CA ILE A 314 11.51 7.47 7.24
C ILE A 314 11.78 7.88 5.79
N TRP A 315 12.80 8.71 5.61
CA TRP A 315 13.24 9.22 4.30
C TRP A 315 14.49 8.53 3.79
N GLU A 316 15.38 8.10 4.70
CA GLU A 316 16.57 7.34 4.36
C GLU A 316 16.79 6.30 5.45
N ARG A 317 17.10 5.05 5.06
CA ARG A 317 17.41 3.97 6.01
C ARG A 317 18.53 3.08 5.52
N SER A 318 19.31 2.60 6.48
CA SER A 318 20.35 1.58 6.35
C SER A 318 20.51 0.87 7.71
N ASP A 319 21.32 -0.18 7.77
CA ASP A 319 21.58 -0.94 9.00
C ASP A 319 22.16 -0.10 10.15
N THR A 320 22.74 1.06 9.83
CA THR A 320 23.45 1.90 10.81
C THR A 320 22.95 3.35 10.88
N ARG A 321 21.99 3.75 10.04
CA ARG A 321 21.54 5.15 9.96
C ARG A 321 20.11 5.26 9.47
N ILE A 322 19.31 6.06 10.16
CA ILE A 322 17.94 6.42 9.76
C ILE A 322 17.81 7.95 9.77
N ARG A 323 17.35 8.51 8.66
CA ARG A 323 16.86 9.89 8.57
C ARG A 323 15.34 9.87 8.64
N TYR A 324 14.80 10.67 9.55
CA TYR A 324 13.36 10.79 9.71
C TYR A 324 12.89 12.24 9.82
N THR A 325 11.59 12.40 9.65
CA THR A 325 10.86 13.64 9.92
C THR A 325 9.64 13.33 10.79
N THR A 326 9.23 14.29 11.62
CA THR A 326 7.93 14.28 12.32
C THR A 326 7.29 15.67 12.22
N ILE A 327 5.96 15.75 12.25
CA ILE A 327 5.25 17.02 12.28
C ILE A 327 5.09 17.46 13.73
N GLY A 328 5.71 18.57 14.09
CA GLY A 328 5.61 19.12 15.45
C GLY A 328 4.23 19.68 15.76
N PHE A 329 3.98 19.94 17.03
CA PHE A 329 2.79 20.63 17.53
C PHE A 329 2.56 22.00 16.86
N ASP A 330 3.65 22.66 16.46
CA ASP A 330 3.65 23.93 15.72
C ASP A 330 3.28 23.78 14.23
N GLY A 331 3.05 22.54 13.76
CA GLY A 331 2.80 22.21 12.37
C GLY A 331 4.05 22.25 11.50
N ASN A 332 5.24 22.46 12.07
CA ASN A 332 6.50 22.44 11.32
C ASN A 332 7.01 21.01 11.11
N SER A 333 7.81 20.84 10.08
CA SER A 333 8.53 19.60 9.82
C SER A 333 9.82 19.58 10.62
N TRP A 334 9.91 18.72 11.64
CA TRP A 334 11.09 18.53 12.47
C TRP A 334 11.85 17.28 12.06
N HIS A 335 13.17 17.39 12.00
CA HIS A 335 14.03 16.37 11.42
C HIS A 335 14.97 15.76 12.44
N GLY A 336 15.25 14.48 12.26
CA GLY A 336 16.24 13.76 13.05
C GLY A 336 17.04 12.78 12.21
N ILE A 337 18.27 12.52 12.66
CA ILE A 337 19.08 11.40 12.18
C ILE A 337 19.53 10.60 13.40
N ILE A 338 19.25 9.30 13.40
CA ILE A 338 19.78 8.37 14.39
C ILE A 338 20.77 7.43 13.73
N ASN A 339 21.82 7.08 14.49
CA ASN A 339 22.78 6.07 14.11
C ASN A 339 22.74 4.91 15.10
N ASN A 340 23.04 3.73 14.60
CA ASN A 340 23.26 2.55 15.42
C ASN A 340 24.66 2.61 16.06
N GLU A 341 24.77 2.24 17.33
CA GLU A 341 26.01 2.31 18.13
C GLU A 341 26.98 1.15 17.89
#